data_AF-A0A6P0IPQ5-F1
#
_entry.id   AF-A0A6P0IPQ5-F1
#
_cell.length_a   1.000
_cell.length_b   1.000
_cell.length_c   1.000
_cell.angle_alpha   90.00
_cell.angle_beta   90.00
_cell.angle_gamma   90.00
#
_symmetry.space_group_name_H-M   'P 1'
#
loop_
_entity.id
_entity.type
_entity.pdbx_description
1 polymer ?
#
loop_
_entity_poly.entity_id
_entity_poly.type
_entity_poly.pdbx_seq_one_letter_code
_entity_poly.pdbx_strand_id
1 'polypeptide(L)'
;MIIKATEALDPMISEGYIVCDHRFNRLKVKSAKYIEISSAKSGFSTRSILEIILTNEGEEFLTYYPKWLELFNQIKANYDALVREIETSYEQYKDIPLQKDFALAVKHLPYCGTLFALRAQKVSSVREFLCHLPIGKLETLLDLDYVHLG
;
A
#
# COMPACT_ATOMS: atom_id res chain seq x y z
N MET A 1 3.97 -16.41 27.30
CA MET A 1 4.15 -16.31 25.84
C MET A 1 4.87 -15.01 25.55
N ILE A 2 5.87 -15.00 24.65
CA ILE A 2 6.76 -13.84 24.40
C ILE A 2 5.98 -12.55 24.09
N ILE A 3 4.82 -12.67 23.44
CA ILE A 3 3.92 -11.55 23.11
C ILE A 3 3.40 -10.84 24.37
N LYS A 4 2.99 -11.56 25.42
CA LYS A 4 2.58 -10.91 26.69
C LYS A 4 3.76 -10.26 27.42
N ALA A 5 4.97 -10.78 27.24
CA ALA A 5 6.15 -10.21 27.87
C ALA A 5 6.52 -8.83 27.28
N THR A 6 6.18 -8.56 26.02
CA THR A 6 6.45 -7.27 25.39
C THR A 6 5.54 -6.15 25.89
N GLU A 7 4.38 -6.48 26.48
CA GLU A 7 3.44 -5.53 27.09
C GLU A 7 4.00 -4.87 28.36
N ALA A 8 4.88 -5.60 29.08
CA ALA A 8 5.51 -5.15 30.31
C ALA A 8 6.83 -4.38 30.08
N LEU A 9 7.30 -4.30 28.84
CA LEU A 9 8.50 -3.53 28.50
C LEU A 9 8.21 -2.03 28.57
N ASP A 10 9.19 -1.27 29.07
CA ASP A 10 9.20 0.18 28.88
C ASP A 10 9.58 0.48 27.42
N PRO A 11 8.65 1.02 26.62
CA PRO A 11 8.86 1.28 25.20
C PRO A 11 9.81 2.46 24.92
N MET A 12 10.24 3.22 25.93
CA MET A 12 11.28 4.24 25.76
C MET A 12 12.69 3.67 25.90
N ILE A 13 12.82 2.50 26.52
CA ILE A 13 14.11 1.88 26.87
C ILE A 13 14.36 0.64 26.02
N SER A 14 13.32 -0.12 25.67
CA SER A 14 13.45 -1.40 24.96
C SER A 14 12.49 -1.52 23.78
N GLU A 15 13.02 -1.94 22.63
CA GLU A 15 12.24 -2.22 21.41
C GLU A 15 11.42 -3.51 21.51
N GLY A 16 11.94 -4.52 22.22
CA GLY A 16 11.36 -5.85 22.24
C GLY A 16 12.40 -6.94 22.45
N TYR A 17 12.09 -8.14 21.99
CA TYR A 17 12.92 -9.32 22.12
C TYR A 17 13.40 -9.85 20.77
N ILE A 18 14.54 -10.54 20.79
CA ILE A 18 14.99 -11.37 19.68
C ILE A 18 14.86 -12.82 20.13
N VAL A 19 14.01 -13.57 19.45
CA VAL A 19 13.89 -15.01 19.64
C VAL A 19 14.86 -15.67 18.68
N CYS A 20 15.72 -16.52 19.21
CA CYS A 20 16.71 -17.25 18.43
C CYS A 20 16.44 -18.75 18.57
N ASP A 21 16.36 -19.47 17.45
CA ASP A 21 16.29 -20.92 17.47
C ASP A 21 17.69 -21.57 17.58
N HIS A 22 17.72 -22.89 17.67
CA HIS A 22 18.95 -23.68 17.77
C HIS A 22 19.83 -23.65 16.50
N ARG A 23 19.30 -23.14 15.39
CA ARG A 23 20.00 -22.96 14.10
C ARG A 23 20.43 -21.51 13.90
N PHE A 24 20.34 -20.68 14.93
CA PHE A 24 20.61 -19.24 14.90
C PHE A 24 19.67 -18.42 13.99
N ASN A 25 18.49 -18.96 13.65
CA ASN A 25 17.44 -18.16 13.00
C ASN A 25 16.85 -17.21 14.03
N ARG A 26 16.73 -15.93 13.67
CA ARG A 26 16.29 -14.87 14.58
C ARG A 26 14.98 -14.27 14.12
N LEU A 27 14.03 -14.19 15.04
CA LEU A 27 12.76 -13.47 14.87
C LEU A 27 12.73 -12.31 15.87
N LYS A 28 12.55 -11.09 15.37
CA LYS A 28 12.40 -9.89 16.21
C LYS A 28 10.93 -9.73 16.59
N VAL A 29 10.64 -9.71 17.88
CA VAL A 29 9.31 -9.46 18.42
C VAL A 29 9.35 -8.10 19.11
N LYS A 30 8.76 -7.08 18.49
CA LYS A 30 8.75 -5.71 19.02
C LYS A 30 7.53 -5.48 19.90
N SER A 31 7.64 -4.57 20.88
CA SER A 31 6.49 -4.10 21.67
C SER A 31 5.60 -3.18 20.83
N ALA A 32 4.27 -3.39 20.87
CA ALA A 32 3.32 -2.53 20.16
C ALA A 32 3.50 -1.05 20.53
N LYS A 33 3.68 -0.75 21.83
CA LYS A 33 3.93 0.60 22.34
C LYS A 33 5.23 1.22 21.81
N TYR A 34 6.29 0.42 21.67
CA TYR A 34 7.55 0.91 21.07
C TYR A 34 7.36 1.26 19.61
N ILE A 35 6.65 0.42 18.85
CA ILE A 35 6.37 0.70 17.45
C ILE A 35 5.51 1.97 17.35
N GLU A 36 4.51 2.14 18.22
CA GLU A 36 3.69 3.37 18.29
C GLU A 36 4.54 4.63 18.51
N ILE A 37 5.44 4.62 19.50
CA ILE A 37 6.31 5.76 19.80
C ILE A 37 7.31 6.03 18.67
N SER A 38 7.92 4.97 18.13
CA SER A 38 8.87 5.08 17.03
C SER A 38 8.20 5.60 15.77
N SER A 39 6.99 5.14 15.50
CA SER A 39 6.17 5.61 14.39
C SER A 39 5.71 7.06 14.60
N ALA A 40 5.27 7.42 15.82
CA ALA A 40 4.92 8.80 16.15
C ALA A 40 6.12 9.75 16.00
N LYS A 41 7.35 9.28 16.26
CA LYS A 41 8.59 10.05 16.03
C LYS A 41 8.95 10.18 14.56
N SER A 42 8.64 9.19 13.72
CA SER A 42 8.89 9.26 12.27
C SER A 42 7.74 9.92 11.50
N GLY A 43 6.57 10.05 12.12
CA GLY A 43 5.30 10.32 11.42
C GLY A 43 4.87 9.12 10.55
N PHE A 44 3.58 9.03 10.26
CA PHE A 44 3.12 8.26 9.09
C PHE A 44 2.88 9.25 7.95
N SER A 45 3.46 8.97 6.79
CA SER A 45 3.18 9.75 5.59
C SER A 45 2.00 9.14 4.82
N THR A 46 1.37 9.95 3.96
CA THR A 46 0.38 9.47 2.97
C THR A 46 0.93 8.27 2.19
N ARG A 47 2.22 8.31 1.87
CA ARG A 47 2.97 7.24 1.20
C ARG A 47 3.01 5.94 1.99
N SER A 48 3.34 6.00 3.28
CA SER A 48 3.41 4.82 4.15
C SER A 48 2.05 4.13 4.24
N ILE A 49 0.97 4.91 4.31
CA ILE A 49 -0.40 4.37 4.32
C ILE A 49 -0.76 3.74 2.97
N LEU A 50 -0.36 4.37 1.87
CA LEU A 50 -0.55 3.81 0.53
C LEU A 50 0.18 2.47 0.37
N GLU A 51 1.41 2.35 0.87
CA GLU A 51 2.16 1.08 0.88
C GLU A 51 1.41 -0.02 1.66
N ILE A 52 0.85 0.31 2.84
CA ILE A 52 0.02 -0.63 3.63
C ILE A 52 -1.25 -1.06 2.88
N ILE A 53 -1.87 -0.14 2.14
CA ILE A 53 -3.05 -0.45 1.30
C ILE A 53 -2.67 -1.42 0.19
N LEU A 54 -1.49 -1.25 -0.45
CA LEU A 54 -1.01 -2.11 -1.53
C LEU A 54 -0.64 -3.53 -1.05
N THR A 55 -0.18 -3.69 0.20
CA THR A 55 0.13 -5.00 0.78
C THR A 55 -1.10 -5.74 1.34
N ASN A 56 -2.26 -5.08 1.36
CA ASN A 56 -3.49 -5.60 1.97
C ASN A 56 -3.35 -5.92 3.48
N GLU A 57 -2.42 -5.26 4.17
CA GLU A 57 -2.17 -5.40 5.61
C GLU A 57 -2.92 -4.35 6.45
N GLY A 58 -3.89 -3.66 5.83
CA GLY A 58 -4.62 -2.55 6.43
C GLY A 58 -5.41 -2.89 7.69
N GLU A 59 -6.00 -4.09 7.76
CA GLU A 59 -6.79 -4.49 8.94
C GLU A 59 -5.93 -4.69 10.19
N GLU A 60 -4.76 -5.32 10.02
CA GLU A 60 -3.78 -5.47 11.10
C GLU A 60 -3.22 -4.11 11.52
N PHE A 61 -2.89 -3.26 10.54
CA PHE A 61 -2.45 -1.90 10.79
C PHE A 61 -3.47 -1.11 11.63
N LEU A 62 -4.75 -1.09 11.23
CA LEU A 62 -5.79 -0.34 11.93
C LEU A 62 -6.10 -0.87 13.33
N THR A 63 -5.85 -2.16 13.59
CA THR A 63 -5.98 -2.75 14.92
C THR A 63 -4.97 -2.15 15.90
N TYR A 64 -3.73 -1.92 15.44
CA TYR A 64 -2.69 -1.28 16.25
C TYR A 64 -2.76 0.25 16.20
N TYR A 65 -3.28 0.83 15.11
CA TYR A 65 -3.22 2.27 14.81
C TYR A 65 -4.58 2.90 14.50
N PRO A 66 -5.58 2.80 15.41
CA PRO A 66 -6.94 3.26 15.13
C PRO A 66 -7.04 4.78 14.87
N LYS A 67 -6.09 5.57 15.38
CA LYS A 67 -6.02 7.02 15.12
C LYS A 67 -5.90 7.36 13.63
N TRP A 68 -5.34 6.45 12.83
CA TRP A 68 -5.11 6.65 11.40
C TRP A 68 -6.26 6.14 10.52
N LEU A 69 -7.34 5.64 11.14
CA LEU A 69 -8.50 5.07 10.45
C LEU A 69 -9.10 6.02 9.42
N GLU A 70 -9.28 7.29 9.77
CA GLU A 70 -9.89 8.27 8.87
C GLU A 70 -9.03 8.49 7.62
N LEU A 71 -7.74 8.76 7.80
CA LEU A 71 -6.81 8.96 6.69
C LEU A 71 -6.63 7.69 5.85
N PHE A 72 -6.51 6.53 6.49
CA PHE A 72 -6.44 5.24 5.81
C PHE A 72 -7.66 5.02 4.92
N ASN A 73 -8.87 5.26 5.45
CA ASN A 73 -10.10 5.11 4.69
C ASN A 73 -10.20 6.10 3.52
N GLN A 74 -9.74 7.34 3.70
CA GLN A 74 -9.68 8.34 2.63
C GLN A 74 -8.75 7.88 1.49
N ILE A 75 -7.52 7.49 1.80
CA ILE A 75 -6.54 7.04 0.80
C ILE A 75 -7.02 5.74 0.13
N LYS A 76 -7.58 4.81 0.92
CA LYS A 76 -8.15 3.57 0.40
C LYS A 76 -9.32 3.82 -0.55
N ALA A 77 -10.20 4.76 -0.22
CA ALA A 77 -11.31 5.13 -1.08
C ALA A 77 -10.82 5.70 -2.42
N ASN A 78 -9.81 6.57 -2.41
CA ASN A 78 -9.19 7.12 -3.61
C ASN A 78 -8.52 6.02 -4.45
N TYR A 79 -7.79 5.11 -3.82
CA TYR A 79 -7.18 3.95 -4.47
C TYR A 79 -8.23 3.04 -5.12
N ASP A 80 -9.29 2.69 -4.39
CA ASP A 80 -10.36 1.85 -4.91
C ASP A 80 -11.15 2.54 -6.03
N ALA A 81 -11.25 3.88 -6.01
CA ALA A 81 -11.84 4.66 -7.10
C ALA A 81 -10.96 4.63 -8.36
N LEU A 82 -9.64 4.82 -8.22
CA LEU A 82 -8.68 4.70 -9.32
C LEU A 82 -8.73 3.31 -9.95
N VAL A 83 -8.75 2.24 -9.14
CA VAL A 83 -8.87 0.86 -9.65
C VAL A 83 -10.14 0.71 -10.50
N ARG A 84 -11.29 1.16 -9.98
CA ARG A 84 -12.57 1.10 -10.69
C ARG A 84 -12.57 1.91 -11.99
N GLU A 85 -11.93 3.08 -11.99
CA GLU A 85 -11.79 3.92 -13.18
C GLU A 85 -11.00 3.20 -14.28
N ILE A 86 -9.87 2.58 -13.92
CA ILE A 86 -9.04 1.83 -14.86
C ILE A 86 -9.79 0.60 -15.39
N GLU A 87 -10.47 -0.14 -14.53
CA GLU A 87 -11.27 -1.32 -14.93
C GLU A 87 -12.39 -0.93 -15.90
N THR A 88 -13.09 0.17 -15.62
CA THR A 88 -14.16 0.69 -16.49
C THR A 88 -13.59 1.13 -17.84
N SER A 89 -12.46 1.83 -17.82
CA SER A 89 -11.77 2.24 -19.06
C SER A 89 -11.30 1.03 -19.86
N TYR A 90 -10.78 0.01 -19.21
CA TYR A 90 -10.39 -1.23 -19.90
C TYR A 90 -11.58 -1.90 -20.58
N GLU A 91 -12.70 -2.03 -19.87
CA GLU A 91 -13.93 -2.61 -20.43
C GLU A 91 -14.46 -1.83 -21.64
N GLN A 92 -14.35 -0.50 -21.63
CA GLN A 92 -14.76 0.36 -22.74
C GLN A 92 -13.90 0.16 -24.00
N TYR A 93 -12.61 -0.12 -23.85
CA TYR A 93 -11.66 -0.16 -24.97
C TYR A 93 -11.16 -1.56 -25.35
N LYS A 94 -11.40 -2.60 -24.54
CA LYS A 94 -10.84 -3.95 -24.73
C LYS A 94 -11.21 -4.57 -26.08
N ASP A 95 -12.41 -4.29 -26.59
CA ASP A 95 -12.95 -4.92 -27.80
C ASP A 95 -12.44 -4.28 -29.09
N ILE A 96 -11.62 -3.23 -29.02
CA ILE A 96 -10.98 -2.65 -30.20
C ILE A 96 -10.03 -3.71 -30.80
N PRO A 97 -10.27 -4.21 -32.03
CA PRO A 97 -9.52 -5.34 -32.56
C PRO A 97 -8.08 -4.95 -32.95
N LEU A 98 -7.91 -3.78 -33.53
CA LEU A 98 -6.62 -3.29 -34.00
C LEU A 98 -5.83 -2.63 -32.88
N GLN A 99 -4.62 -3.12 -32.63
CA GLN A 99 -3.72 -2.58 -31.59
C GLN A 99 -3.43 -1.09 -31.78
N LYS A 100 -3.33 -0.63 -33.03
CA LYS A 100 -3.07 0.77 -33.37
C LYS A 100 -4.23 1.68 -32.93
N ASP A 101 -5.46 1.23 -33.16
CA ASP A 101 -6.66 2.00 -32.83
C ASP A 101 -6.88 2.01 -31.32
N PHE A 102 -6.59 0.89 -30.64
CA PHE A 102 -6.56 0.83 -29.19
C PHE A 102 -5.57 1.85 -28.62
N ALA A 103 -4.33 1.87 -29.14
CA ALA A 103 -3.32 2.81 -28.69
C ALA A 103 -3.75 4.27 -28.90
N LEU A 104 -4.39 4.60 -30.03
CA LEU A 104 -4.92 5.93 -30.29
C LEU A 104 -6.06 6.31 -29.33
N ALA A 105 -6.91 5.34 -28.97
CA ALA A 105 -8.01 5.55 -28.05
C ALA A 105 -7.53 5.82 -26.61
N VAL A 106 -6.51 5.11 -26.12
CA VAL A 106 -6.12 5.17 -24.70
C VAL A 106 -4.91 6.05 -24.40
N LYS A 107 -4.13 6.52 -25.39
CA LYS A 107 -2.87 7.26 -25.18
C LYS A 107 -2.97 8.52 -24.29
N HIS A 108 -4.15 9.10 -24.18
CA HIS A 108 -4.39 10.32 -23.42
C HIS A 108 -4.61 10.04 -21.92
N LEU A 109 -4.87 8.78 -21.55
CA LEU A 109 -5.11 8.38 -20.17
C LEU A 109 -3.76 8.23 -19.42
N PRO A 110 -3.64 8.76 -18.20
CA PRO A 110 -2.39 8.74 -17.43
C PRO A 110 -1.94 7.31 -17.04
N TYR A 111 -2.89 6.38 -17.01
CA TYR A 111 -2.69 4.95 -16.73
C TYR A 111 -2.74 4.07 -17.98
N CYS A 112 -2.55 4.63 -19.18
CA CYS A 112 -2.56 3.86 -20.43
C CYS A 112 -1.63 2.63 -20.40
N GLY A 113 -0.48 2.73 -19.73
CA GLY A 113 0.45 1.61 -19.52
C GLY A 113 -0.19 0.40 -18.83
N THR A 114 -1.08 0.62 -17.86
CA THR A 114 -1.85 -0.43 -17.19
C THR A 114 -2.78 -1.15 -18.16
N LEU A 115 -3.47 -0.39 -19.02
CA LEU A 115 -4.39 -0.93 -20.03
C LEU A 115 -3.65 -1.79 -21.07
N PHE A 116 -2.45 -1.37 -21.48
CA PHE A 116 -1.59 -2.19 -22.36
C PHE A 116 -1.12 -3.48 -21.67
N ALA A 117 -0.77 -3.43 -20.39
CA ALA A 117 -0.33 -4.60 -19.64
C ALA A 117 -1.45 -5.64 -19.48
N LEU A 118 -2.67 -5.18 -19.17
CA LEU A 118 -3.87 -6.03 -19.10
C LEU A 118 -4.20 -6.67 -20.45
N ARG A 119 -4.24 -5.88 -21.52
CA ARG A 119 -4.52 -6.37 -22.88
C ARG A 119 -3.50 -7.42 -23.33
N ALA A 120 -2.23 -7.22 -22.98
CA ALA A 120 -1.15 -8.15 -23.28
C ALA A 120 -1.11 -9.38 -22.34
N GLN A 121 -2.05 -9.50 -21.40
CA GLN A 121 -2.12 -10.57 -20.40
C GLN A 121 -0.82 -10.73 -19.58
N LYS A 122 -0.08 -9.63 -19.39
CA LYS A 122 1.15 -9.62 -18.57
C LYS A 122 0.86 -9.56 -17.07
N VAL A 123 -0.35 -9.14 -16.72
CA VAL A 123 -0.86 -9.02 -15.36
C VAL A 123 -2.29 -9.56 -15.34
N SER A 124 -2.68 -10.15 -14.23
CA SER A 124 -4.00 -10.75 -14.00
C SER A 124 -5.06 -9.73 -13.58
N SER A 125 -4.65 -8.60 -12.99
CA SER A 125 -5.57 -7.56 -12.51
C SER A 125 -4.95 -6.17 -12.50
N VAL A 126 -5.79 -5.13 -12.42
CA VAL A 126 -5.35 -3.74 -12.21
C VAL A 126 -4.56 -3.64 -10.90
N ARG A 127 -5.07 -4.23 -9.82
CA ARG A 127 -4.43 -4.18 -8.50
C ARG A 127 -3.02 -4.75 -8.52
N GLU A 128 -2.81 -5.90 -9.16
CA GLU A 128 -1.47 -6.49 -9.32
C GLU A 128 -0.51 -5.54 -10.02
N PHE A 129 -0.93 -4.92 -11.12
CA PHE A 129 -0.08 -3.97 -11.83
C PHE A 129 0.26 -2.75 -10.96
N LEU A 130 -0.73 -2.21 -10.24
CA LEU A 130 -0.52 -1.07 -9.36
C LEU A 130 0.44 -1.41 -8.21
N CYS A 131 0.38 -2.61 -7.62
CA CYS A 131 1.33 -3.04 -6.58
C CYS A 131 2.80 -3.07 -7.05
N HIS A 132 3.04 -3.25 -8.35
CA HIS A 132 4.38 -3.24 -8.93
C HIS A 132 4.82 -1.87 -9.46
N LEU A 133 3.95 -0.86 -9.45
CA LEU A 133 4.34 0.48 -9.84
C LEU A 133 5.22 1.15 -8.76
N PRO A 134 6.20 1.96 -9.17
CA PRO A 134 6.89 2.83 -8.24
C PRO A 134 5.87 3.73 -7.53
N ILE A 135 5.95 3.78 -6.21
CA ILE A 135 5.00 4.50 -5.36
C ILE A 135 4.85 5.98 -5.76
N GLY A 136 5.92 6.64 -6.21
CA GLY A 136 5.85 8.03 -6.71
C GLY A 136 4.94 8.22 -7.93
N LYS A 137 4.82 7.19 -8.78
CA LYS A 137 3.88 7.20 -9.90
C LYS A 137 2.44 7.03 -9.43
N LEU A 138 2.20 6.22 -8.40
CA LEU A 138 0.89 6.07 -7.78
C LEU A 138 0.45 7.35 -7.06
N GLU A 139 1.36 8.03 -6.37
CA GLU A 139 1.11 9.34 -5.74
C GLU A 139 0.62 10.36 -6.79
N THR A 140 1.28 10.39 -7.96
CA THR A 140 0.87 11.26 -9.08
C THR A 140 -0.50 10.89 -9.64
N LEU A 141 -0.81 9.59 -9.74
CA LEU A 141 -2.11 9.12 -10.24
C LEU A 141 -3.27 9.39 -9.27
N LEU A 142 -2.97 9.41 -7.97
CA LEU A 142 -3.95 9.65 -6.91
C LEU A 142 -4.04 11.12 -6.50
N ASP A 143 -3.27 12.01 -7.15
CA ASP A 143 -3.16 13.43 -6.82
C ASP A 143 -2.92 13.67 -5.32
N LEU A 144 -2.08 12.81 -4.72
CA LEU A 144 -1.77 12.89 -3.30
C LEU A 144 -0.68 13.94 -3.09
N ASP A 145 -1.06 15.09 -2.53
CA ASP A 145 -0.09 16.00 -1.94
C ASP A 145 0.65 15.28 -0.81
N TYR A 146 1.98 15.29 -0.85
CA TYR A 146 2.80 14.73 0.22
C TYR A 146 2.60 15.56 1.50
N VAL A 147 1.69 15.12 2.37
CA VAL A 147 1.49 15.73 3.69
C VAL A 147 2.32 14.95 4.69
N HIS A 148 3.37 15.59 5.20
CA HIS A 148 4.10 15.06 6.34
C HIS A 148 3.21 15.22 7.57
N LEU A 149 2.60 14.13 8.04
CA LEU A 149 1.79 14.16 9.26
C LEU A 149 2.72 13.87 10.44
N GLY A 150 3.32 14.95 10.93
CA GLY A 150 4.05 15.01 12.20
C GLY A 150 3.15 15.49 13.33
#